data_AF-A0A654KVX0-F1
#
_entry.id   AF-A0A654KVX0-F1
#
_cell.length_a   1.000
_cell.length_b   1.000
_cell.length_c   1.000
_cell.angle_alpha   90.00
_cell.angle_beta   90.00
_cell.angle_gamma   90.00
#
_symmetry.space_group_name_H-M   'P 1'
#
loop_
_entity.id
_entity.type
_entity.pdbx_description
1 polymer ?
#
loop_
_entity_poly.entity_id
_entity_poly.type
_entity_poly.pdbx_seq_one_letter_code
_entity_poly.pdbx_strand_id
1 'polypeptide(L)'
;MKDFKVQAGNLWAFIAGILVFLISLYIEPKYLYGDQEHYREFFNYCFYDGYSHTMQLFCYQNTLGSTEPGYFYLSKIAHLFLEKDIYISFANSILVFLLIKLVFKWYENIWHRYFFIFLVLTNYYLIVLMFAAERLKFSFIFLVLALLVAKQWKRIIIFGLALFTHVQSALLIATFFISKVLDKNTKLWVKIIISLICIIGFTGAFLLMQEHIVNKLGAYSEGTEEDGNGFISMIKTGVFIFLAGISTFRILPVISGIPLVLLSYFLGSERIGMLAFILYVCAVIYYKKKADLLLFLVMLYFTIKTPSFILNILNYGVGYISNS
;
A
#
# COMPACT_ATOMS: atom_id res chain seq x y z
N MET A 1 -9.06 -16.93 28.07
CA MET A 1 -9.86 -16.39 26.93
C MET A 1 -9.07 -15.51 25.96
N LYS A 2 -8.06 -14.72 26.39
CA LYS A 2 -7.20 -13.97 25.44
C LYS A 2 -6.40 -14.89 24.51
N ASP A 3 -5.86 -15.98 25.02
CA ASP A 3 -4.90 -16.84 24.31
C ASP A 3 -5.56 -17.64 23.17
N PHE A 4 -6.77 -18.13 23.41
CA PHE A 4 -7.63 -18.72 22.36
C PHE A 4 -7.88 -17.77 21.17
N LYS A 5 -8.03 -16.45 21.41
CA LYS A 5 -8.19 -15.46 20.33
C LYS A 5 -6.90 -15.32 19.50
N VAL A 6 -5.72 -15.47 20.11
CA VAL A 6 -4.43 -15.41 19.40
C VAL A 6 -4.22 -16.66 18.54
N GLN A 7 -4.54 -17.84 19.08
CA GLN A 7 -4.43 -19.11 18.34
C GLN A 7 -5.39 -19.15 17.14
N ALA A 8 -6.67 -18.83 17.34
CA ALA A 8 -7.65 -18.78 16.24
C ALA A 8 -7.27 -17.74 15.17
N GLY A 9 -6.81 -16.55 15.57
CA GLY A 9 -6.37 -15.52 14.63
C GLY A 9 -5.15 -15.93 13.79
N ASN A 10 -4.22 -16.70 14.36
CA ASN A 10 -3.09 -17.27 13.61
C ASN A 10 -3.57 -18.29 12.56
N LEU A 11 -4.51 -19.18 12.92
CA LEU A 11 -5.04 -20.19 12.00
C LEU A 11 -5.80 -19.56 10.82
N TRP A 12 -6.70 -18.62 11.09
CA TRP A 12 -7.43 -17.91 10.03
C TRP A 12 -6.52 -17.10 9.10
N ALA A 13 -5.50 -16.44 9.65
CA ALA A 13 -4.49 -15.75 8.85
C ALA A 13 -3.72 -16.73 7.94
N PHE A 14 -3.35 -17.91 8.45
CA PHE A 14 -2.62 -18.94 7.71
C PHE A 14 -3.47 -19.55 6.58
N ILE A 15 -4.72 -19.94 6.87
CA ILE A 15 -5.65 -20.47 5.86
C ILE A 15 -5.87 -19.46 4.73
N ALA A 16 -6.16 -18.20 5.07
CA ALA A 16 -6.35 -17.16 4.05
C ALA A 16 -5.07 -16.83 3.28
N GLY A 17 -3.90 -16.89 3.93
CA GLY A 17 -2.61 -16.78 3.26
C GLY A 17 -2.40 -17.89 2.22
N ILE A 18 -2.72 -19.15 2.55
CA ILE A 18 -2.66 -20.28 1.61
C ILE A 18 -3.66 -20.09 0.47
N LEU A 19 -4.91 -19.72 0.76
CA LEU A 19 -5.92 -19.49 -0.28
C LEU A 19 -5.48 -18.40 -1.25
N VAL A 20 -4.94 -17.29 -0.75
CA VAL A 20 -4.42 -16.20 -1.60
C VAL A 20 -3.16 -16.60 -2.35
N PHE A 21 -2.30 -17.46 -1.78
CA PHE A 21 -1.15 -18.03 -2.51
C PHE A 21 -1.62 -18.84 -3.73
N LEU A 22 -2.56 -19.77 -3.53
CA LEU A 22 -3.11 -20.61 -4.59
C LEU A 22 -3.88 -19.80 -5.65
N ILE A 23 -4.65 -18.79 -5.25
CA ILE A 23 -5.35 -17.88 -6.16
C ILE A 23 -4.33 -17.03 -6.95
N SER A 24 -3.26 -16.54 -6.30
CA SER A 24 -2.20 -15.77 -6.97
C SER A 24 -1.49 -16.62 -8.03
N LEU A 25 -1.12 -17.88 -7.72
CA LEU A 25 -0.52 -18.79 -8.70
C LEU A 25 -1.40 -19.04 -9.94
N TYR A 26 -2.71 -18.89 -9.84
CA TYR A 26 -3.63 -19.01 -10.98
C TYR A 26 -3.82 -17.70 -11.77
N ILE A 27 -3.72 -16.55 -11.12
CA ILE A 27 -3.99 -15.22 -11.71
C ILE A 27 -2.70 -14.55 -12.21
N GLU A 28 -1.61 -14.55 -11.43
CA GLU A 28 -0.36 -13.84 -11.75
C GLU A 28 0.17 -14.23 -13.15
N PRO A 29 0.29 -15.52 -13.55
CA PRO A 29 0.81 -15.89 -14.88
C PRO A 29 -0.05 -15.40 -16.05
N LYS A 30 -1.29 -14.99 -15.79
CA LYS A 30 -2.21 -14.43 -16.81
C LYS A 30 -2.12 -12.91 -16.89
N TYR A 31 -1.56 -12.24 -15.89
CA TYR A 31 -1.33 -10.80 -15.94
C TYR A 31 0.01 -10.53 -16.64
N LEU A 32 -0.07 -10.08 -17.89
CA LEU A 32 1.07 -9.96 -18.81
C LEU A 32 1.41 -8.49 -19.14
N TYR A 33 0.41 -7.62 -19.30
CA TYR A 33 0.56 -6.29 -19.90
C TYR A 33 0.46 -5.12 -18.90
N GLY A 34 0.87 -3.93 -19.32
CA GLY A 34 0.91 -2.72 -18.50
C GLY A 34 2.08 -2.74 -17.53
N ASP A 35 1.93 -2.19 -16.31
CA ASP A 35 2.98 -2.22 -15.27
C ASP A 35 3.62 -3.63 -15.09
N GLN A 36 2.84 -4.70 -15.30
CA GLN A 36 3.28 -6.09 -15.17
C GLN A 36 4.33 -6.55 -16.18
N GLU A 37 4.32 -5.98 -17.39
CA GLU A 37 5.27 -6.27 -18.46
C GLU A 37 6.69 -5.87 -18.01
N HIS A 38 6.85 -4.61 -17.62
CA HIS A 38 8.10 -4.08 -17.09
C HIS A 38 8.58 -4.81 -15.83
N TYR A 39 7.67 -5.25 -14.95
CA TYR A 39 8.05 -6.08 -13.80
C TYR A 39 8.54 -7.49 -14.20
N ARG A 40 8.01 -8.08 -15.29
CA ARG A 40 8.51 -9.34 -15.85
C ARG A 40 9.88 -9.16 -16.52
N GLU A 41 10.04 -8.11 -17.33
CA GLU A 41 11.32 -7.76 -17.96
C GLU A 41 12.41 -7.52 -16.92
N PHE A 42 12.12 -6.71 -15.89
CA PHE A 42 13.06 -6.44 -14.81
C PHE A 42 13.52 -7.72 -14.11
N PHE A 43 12.57 -8.59 -13.72
CA PHE A 43 12.89 -9.80 -12.98
C PHE A 43 13.70 -10.79 -13.84
N ASN A 44 13.36 -10.95 -15.11
CA ASN A 44 13.99 -11.94 -15.99
C ASN A 44 15.33 -11.48 -16.60
N TYR A 45 15.50 -10.17 -16.85
CA TYR A 45 16.63 -9.66 -17.64
C TYR A 45 17.63 -8.78 -16.88
N CYS A 46 17.26 -8.19 -15.74
CA CYS A 46 18.18 -7.32 -15.00
C CYS A 46 19.11 -8.06 -14.01
N PHE A 47 18.99 -9.39 -13.87
CA PHE A 47 19.74 -10.17 -12.88
C PHE A 47 20.70 -11.23 -13.45
N TYR A 48 21.05 -11.17 -14.74
CA TYR A 48 22.03 -12.08 -15.33
C TYR A 48 23.39 -12.05 -14.63
N ASP A 49 24.02 -13.23 -14.48
CA ASP A 49 25.30 -13.43 -13.80
C ASP A 49 26.48 -12.68 -14.45
N GLY A 50 26.37 -12.35 -15.74
CA GLY A 50 27.38 -11.56 -16.46
C GLY A 50 27.33 -10.05 -16.20
N TYR A 51 26.28 -9.54 -15.54
CA TYR A 51 26.13 -8.10 -15.31
C TYR A 51 26.74 -7.66 -13.99
N SER A 52 27.56 -6.61 -14.05
CA SER A 52 28.06 -5.93 -12.84
C SER A 52 26.90 -5.32 -12.05
N HIS A 53 27.08 -5.13 -10.74
CA HIS A 53 26.02 -4.59 -9.88
C HIS A 53 25.50 -3.20 -10.37
N THR A 54 26.38 -2.37 -10.94
CA THR A 54 26.00 -1.07 -11.52
C THR A 54 25.15 -1.23 -12.79
N MET A 55 25.46 -2.20 -13.66
CA MET A 55 24.61 -2.53 -14.82
C MET A 55 23.24 -3.05 -14.40
N GLN A 56 23.16 -3.89 -13.36
CA GLN A 56 21.89 -4.39 -12.83
C GLN A 56 21.03 -3.25 -12.24
N LEU A 57 21.64 -2.30 -11.53
CA LEU A 57 20.95 -1.10 -11.03
C LEU A 57 20.50 -0.15 -12.15
N PHE A 58 21.32 0.03 -13.19
CA PHE A 58 20.96 0.82 -14.37
C PHE A 58 19.76 0.20 -15.12
N CYS A 59 19.78 -1.13 -15.31
CA CYS A 59 18.67 -1.88 -15.89
C CYS A 59 17.37 -1.69 -15.06
N TYR A 60 17.45 -1.83 -13.73
CA TYR A 60 16.33 -1.57 -12.83
C TYR A 60 15.75 -0.15 -12.96
N GLN A 61 16.62 0.86 -12.99
CA GLN A 61 16.22 2.26 -13.14
C GLN A 61 15.53 2.51 -14.49
N ASN A 62 16.06 1.94 -15.57
CA ASN A 62 15.53 2.12 -16.92
C ASN A 62 14.20 1.38 -17.14
N THR A 63 14.07 0.14 -16.68
CA THR A 63 12.85 -0.67 -16.88
C THR A 63 11.70 -0.25 -15.97
N LEU A 64 11.96 0.14 -14.71
CA LEU A 64 10.89 0.44 -13.73
C LEU A 64 10.75 1.92 -13.36
N GLY A 65 11.56 2.80 -13.96
CA GLY A 65 11.56 4.24 -13.67
C GLY A 65 11.81 4.52 -12.19
N SER A 66 12.72 3.79 -11.55
CA SER A 66 12.80 3.70 -10.09
C SER A 66 14.21 3.62 -9.54
N THR A 67 14.47 4.37 -8.48
CA THR A 67 15.73 4.37 -7.73
C THR A 67 15.61 3.64 -6.37
N GLU A 68 14.50 2.95 -6.12
CA GLU A 68 14.13 2.40 -4.80
C GLU A 68 14.91 1.12 -4.46
N PRO A 69 15.92 1.17 -3.58
CA PRO A 69 16.88 0.08 -3.42
C PRO A 69 16.28 -1.18 -2.78
N GLY A 70 15.28 -1.04 -1.90
CA GLY A 70 14.70 -2.17 -1.17
C GLY A 70 13.98 -3.16 -2.07
N TYR A 71 13.23 -2.67 -3.07
CA TYR A 71 12.57 -3.56 -4.03
C TYR A 71 13.60 -4.29 -4.92
N PHE A 72 14.65 -3.57 -5.34
CA PHE A 72 15.76 -4.15 -6.10
C PHE A 72 16.43 -5.31 -5.35
N TYR A 73 16.87 -5.10 -4.11
CA TYR A 73 17.57 -6.15 -3.35
C TYR A 73 16.68 -7.34 -2.99
N LEU A 74 15.41 -7.11 -2.65
CA LEU A 74 14.46 -8.21 -2.39
C LEU A 74 14.25 -9.08 -3.65
N SER A 75 14.04 -8.43 -4.80
CA SER A 75 13.85 -9.13 -6.07
C SER A 75 15.11 -9.86 -6.53
N LYS A 76 16.29 -9.24 -6.35
CA LYS A 76 17.59 -9.87 -6.65
C LYS A 76 17.83 -11.14 -5.85
N ILE A 77 17.49 -11.13 -4.56
CA ILE A 77 17.63 -12.32 -3.70
C ILE A 77 16.60 -13.39 -4.09
N ALA A 78 15.36 -12.99 -4.42
CA ALA A 78 14.30 -13.92 -4.82
C ALA A 78 14.60 -14.62 -6.16
N HIS A 79 15.13 -13.89 -7.14
CA HIS A 79 15.50 -14.40 -8.47
C HIS A 79 16.46 -15.60 -8.43
N LEU A 80 17.31 -15.71 -7.40
CA LEU A 80 18.22 -16.83 -7.23
C LEU A 80 17.52 -18.17 -6.90
N PHE A 81 16.25 -18.14 -6.48
CA PHE A 81 15.56 -19.30 -5.91
C PHE A 81 14.13 -19.51 -6.43
N LEU A 82 13.48 -18.47 -6.96
CA LEU A 82 12.05 -18.46 -7.30
C LEU A 82 11.80 -17.78 -8.63
N GLU A 83 10.90 -18.37 -9.43
CA GLU A 83 10.27 -17.68 -10.55
C GLU A 83 9.42 -16.50 -10.07
N LYS A 84 9.27 -15.47 -10.91
CA LYS A 84 8.56 -14.23 -10.56
C LYS A 84 7.17 -14.49 -9.98
N ASP A 85 6.36 -15.30 -10.67
CA ASP A 85 4.96 -15.53 -10.28
C ASP A 85 4.84 -16.25 -8.92
N ILE A 86 5.81 -17.12 -8.58
CA ILE A 86 5.90 -17.78 -7.27
C ILE A 86 6.31 -16.78 -6.19
N TYR A 87 7.34 -15.96 -6.45
CA TYR A 87 7.81 -14.91 -5.54
C TYR A 87 6.70 -13.89 -5.20
N ILE A 88 6.01 -13.39 -6.23
CA ILE A 88 4.92 -12.42 -6.10
C ILE A 88 3.71 -13.05 -5.40
N SER A 89 3.40 -14.33 -5.66
CA SER A 89 2.37 -15.08 -4.92
C SER A 89 2.69 -15.26 -3.44
N PHE A 90 3.96 -15.54 -3.09
CA PHE A 90 4.41 -15.58 -1.68
C PHE A 90 4.26 -14.20 -1.02
N ALA A 91 4.60 -13.11 -1.71
CA ALA A 91 4.42 -11.76 -1.19
C ALA A 91 2.94 -11.44 -0.92
N ASN A 92 2.02 -11.80 -1.83
CA ASN A 92 0.57 -11.67 -1.64
C ASN A 92 0.09 -12.45 -0.39
N SER A 93 0.54 -13.70 -0.25
CA SER A 93 0.25 -14.56 0.90
C SER A 93 0.68 -13.94 2.23
N ILE A 94 1.92 -13.44 2.29
CA ILE A 94 2.48 -12.77 3.49
C ILE A 94 1.71 -11.49 3.81
N LEU A 95 1.40 -10.66 2.81
CA LEU A 95 0.62 -9.44 3.00
C LEU A 95 -0.75 -9.75 3.63
N VAL A 96 -1.48 -10.71 3.07
CA VAL A 96 -2.82 -11.10 3.57
C VAL A 96 -2.76 -11.73 4.96
N PHE A 97 -1.78 -12.59 5.22
CA PHE A 97 -1.54 -13.16 6.56
C PHE A 97 -1.34 -12.05 7.61
N LEU A 98 -0.51 -11.04 7.30
CA LEU A 98 -0.25 -9.92 8.20
C LEU A 98 -1.48 -9.01 8.36
N LEU A 99 -2.22 -8.74 7.28
CA LEU A 99 -3.47 -7.95 7.33
C LEU A 99 -4.53 -8.62 8.21
N ILE A 100 -4.73 -9.93 8.07
CA ILE A 100 -5.70 -10.66 8.91
C ILE A 100 -5.24 -10.68 10.37
N LYS A 101 -3.93 -10.84 10.64
CA LYS A 101 -3.40 -10.65 12.00
C LYS A 101 -3.68 -9.25 12.55
N LEU A 102 -3.60 -8.21 11.72
CA LEU A 102 -3.91 -6.84 12.13
C LEU A 102 -5.41 -6.68 12.46
N VAL A 103 -6.30 -7.24 11.63
CA VAL A 103 -7.74 -7.29 11.89
C VAL A 103 -8.03 -8.05 13.20
N PHE A 104 -7.45 -9.23 13.42
CA PHE A 104 -7.65 -9.96 14.68
C PHE A 104 -7.12 -9.22 15.92
N LYS A 105 -6.06 -8.42 15.78
CA LYS A 105 -5.45 -7.62 16.85
C LYS A 105 -6.31 -6.41 17.26
N TRP A 106 -7.04 -5.79 16.33
CA TRP A 106 -7.74 -4.51 16.59
C TRP A 106 -9.26 -4.54 16.43
N TYR A 107 -9.83 -5.54 15.74
CA TYR A 107 -11.26 -5.73 15.63
C TYR A 107 -11.75 -6.57 16.83
N GLU A 108 -12.81 -6.16 17.50
CA GLU A 108 -13.28 -6.80 18.76
C GLU A 108 -14.56 -7.61 18.59
N ASN A 109 -15.57 -7.10 17.87
CA ASN A 109 -16.80 -7.85 17.57
C ASN A 109 -16.44 -9.15 16.82
N ILE A 110 -17.03 -10.29 17.21
CA ILE A 110 -16.68 -11.61 16.65
C ILE A 110 -17.45 -11.87 15.35
N TRP A 111 -18.78 -11.77 15.38
CA TRP A 111 -19.65 -12.06 14.24
C TRP A 111 -19.31 -11.23 13.00
N HIS A 112 -19.21 -9.90 13.18
CA HIS A 112 -18.96 -8.99 12.07
C HIS A 112 -17.53 -9.07 11.52
N ARG A 113 -16.60 -9.72 12.24
CA ARG A 113 -15.18 -9.81 11.86
C ARG A 113 -14.96 -10.72 10.66
N TYR A 114 -15.61 -11.88 10.62
CA TYR A 114 -15.42 -12.82 9.52
C TYR A 114 -15.99 -12.26 8.21
N PHE A 115 -17.16 -11.63 8.27
CA PHE A 115 -17.72 -10.88 7.13
C PHE A 115 -16.82 -9.70 6.72
N PHE A 116 -16.24 -8.97 7.69
CA PHE A 116 -15.28 -7.92 7.40
C PHE A 116 -13.98 -8.45 6.76
N ILE A 117 -13.46 -9.61 7.19
CA ILE A 117 -12.30 -10.26 6.57
C ILE A 117 -12.61 -10.67 5.13
N PHE A 118 -13.79 -11.26 4.88
CA PHE A 118 -14.25 -11.56 3.52
C PHE A 118 -14.24 -10.30 2.64
N LEU A 119 -14.88 -9.21 3.10
CA LEU A 119 -14.90 -7.94 2.38
C LEU A 119 -13.51 -7.32 2.16
N VAL A 120 -12.54 -7.53 3.07
CA VAL A 120 -11.14 -7.11 2.88
C VAL A 120 -10.49 -7.93 1.77
N LEU A 121 -10.63 -9.27 1.80
CA LEU A 121 -10.04 -10.17 0.80
C LEU A 121 -10.63 -9.95 -0.60
N THR A 122 -11.90 -9.59 -0.70
CA THR A 122 -12.58 -9.29 -1.97
C THR A 122 -12.52 -7.82 -2.38
N ASN A 123 -11.82 -6.96 -1.63
CA ASN A 123 -11.81 -5.51 -1.90
C ASN A 123 -10.95 -5.16 -3.11
N TYR A 124 -11.51 -4.40 -4.06
CA TYR A 124 -10.81 -3.96 -5.27
C TYR A 124 -9.43 -3.36 -4.99
N TYR A 125 -9.29 -2.50 -3.98
CA TYR A 125 -8.00 -1.89 -3.67
C TYR A 125 -6.97 -2.90 -3.12
N LEU A 126 -7.40 -3.95 -2.40
CA LEU A 126 -6.48 -5.01 -1.99
C LEU A 126 -6.09 -5.91 -3.17
N ILE A 127 -7.04 -6.22 -4.07
CA ILE A 127 -6.76 -6.96 -5.30
C ILE A 127 -5.77 -6.19 -6.18
N VAL A 128 -5.96 -4.88 -6.41
CA VAL A 128 -5.01 -4.04 -7.14
C VAL A 128 -3.64 -3.96 -6.43
N LEU A 129 -3.61 -3.90 -5.10
CA LEU A 129 -2.35 -3.94 -4.33
C LEU A 129 -1.61 -5.29 -4.46
N MET A 130 -2.34 -6.39 -4.61
CA MET A 130 -1.74 -7.71 -4.87
C MET A 130 -1.26 -7.86 -6.31
N PHE A 131 -2.04 -7.46 -7.31
CA PHE A 131 -1.75 -7.82 -8.71
C PHE A 131 -1.09 -6.71 -9.54
N ALA A 132 -1.36 -5.42 -9.29
CA ALA A 132 -0.79 -4.33 -10.09
C ALA A 132 0.36 -3.60 -9.38
N ALA A 133 0.24 -3.33 -8.08
CA ALA A 133 1.14 -2.42 -7.37
C ALA A 133 2.32 -3.13 -6.67
N GLU A 134 3.16 -3.87 -7.42
CA GLU A 134 4.23 -4.71 -6.85
C GLU A 134 5.15 -4.00 -5.85
N ARG A 135 5.80 -2.89 -6.23
CA ARG A 135 6.69 -2.12 -5.31
C ARG A 135 5.97 -1.73 -4.01
N LEU A 136 4.76 -1.20 -4.14
CA LEU A 136 3.95 -0.71 -3.03
C LEU A 136 3.54 -1.84 -2.07
N LYS A 137 3.27 -3.05 -2.58
CA LYS A 137 2.97 -4.27 -1.82
C LYS A 137 4.04 -4.61 -0.78
N PHE A 138 5.31 -4.60 -1.18
CA PHE A 138 6.43 -4.91 -0.27
C PHE A 138 6.53 -3.88 0.86
N SER A 139 6.35 -2.60 0.53
CA SER A 139 6.28 -1.57 1.55
C SER A 139 5.08 -1.76 2.50
N PHE A 140 3.91 -2.14 1.99
CA PHE A 140 2.75 -2.49 2.82
C PHE A 140 2.98 -3.68 3.76
N ILE A 141 3.71 -4.71 3.33
CA ILE A 141 4.14 -5.82 4.21
C ILE A 141 4.89 -5.26 5.42
N PHE A 142 5.86 -4.37 5.21
CA PHE A 142 6.60 -3.73 6.29
C PHE A 142 5.73 -2.77 7.13
N LEU A 143 4.86 -1.95 6.52
CA LEU A 143 3.93 -1.08 7.25
C LEU A 143 3.04 -1.87 8.21
N VAL A 144 2.40 -2.95 7.73
CA VAL A 144 1.51 -3.79 8.55
C VAL A 144 2.31 -4.50 9.65
N LEU A 145 3.52 -5.00 9.34
CA LEU A 145 4.42 -5.60 10.33
C LEU A 145 4.81 -4.60 11.44
N ALA A 146 5.11 -3.35 11.08
CA ALA A 146 5.43 -2.28 12.03
C ALA A 146 4.28 -2.00 13.00
N LEU A 147 3.03 -2.02 12.51
CA LEU A 147 1.81 -1.88 13.33
C LEU A 147 1.55 -3.10 14.23
N LEU A 148 1.97 -4.30 13.82
CA LEU A 148 1.92 -5.51 14.64
C LEU A 148 2.95 -5.51 15.78
N VAL A 149 4.16 -5.01 15.55
CA VAL A 149 5.26 -4.99 16.54
C VAL A 149 4.98 -4.08 17.75
N ALA A 150 5.27 -4.57 18.96
CA ALA A 150 5.04 -3.86 20.21
C ALA A 150 6.16 -2.88 20.61
N LYS A 151 7.44 -3.25 20.42
CA LYS A 151 8.61 -2.44 20.83
C LYS A 151 8.81 -1.26 19.86
N GLN A 152 8.88 -0.03 20.38
CA GLN A 152 8.90 1.19 19.57
C GLN A 152 10.13 1.28 18.63
N TRP A 153 11.34 0.96 19.11
CA TRP A 153 12.54 1.02 18.27
C TRP A 153 12.47 0.05 17.07
N LYS A 154 11.98 -1.18 17.29
CA LYS A 154 11.77 -2.16 16.21
C LYS A 154 10.76 -1.64 15.18
N ARG A 155 9.69 -0.96 15.63
CA ARG A 155 8.71 -0.34 14.73
C ARG A 155 9.34 0.74 13.85
N ILE A 156 10.22 1.58 14.39
CA ILE A 156 10.92 2.63 13.63
C ILE A 156 11.81 2.01 12.54
N ILE A 157 12.59 0.96 12.87
CA ILE A 157 13.40 0.25 11.87
C ILE A 157 12.53 -0.33 10.75
N ILE A 158 11.39 -0.95 11.08
CA ILE A 158 10.51 -1.54 10.08
C ILE A 158 9.81 -0.46 9.22
N PHE A 159 9.48 0.71 9.78
CA PHE A 159 9.07 1.86 8.96
C PHE A 159 10.19 2.35 8.04
N GLY A 160 11.46 2.28 8.46
CA GLY A 160 12.62 2.50 7.60
C GLY A 160 12.68 1.52 6.43
N LEU A 161 12.40 0.22 6.66
CA LEU A 161 12.33 -0.79 5.60
C LEU A 161 11.15 -0.56 4.63
N ALA A 162 10.01 -0.05 5.13
CA ALA A 162 8.89 0.36 4.27
C ALA A 162 9.29 1.52 3.33
N LEU A 163 9.98 2.55 3.85
CA LEU A 163 10.51 3.65 3.03
C LEU A 163 11.56 3.16 2.02
N PHE A 164 12.45 2.26 2.46
CA PHE A 164 13.54 1.72 1.63
C PHE A 164 13.00 0.88 0.45
N THR A 165 11.83 0.25 0.61
CA THR A 165 11.17 -0.50 -0.47
C THR A 165 10.30 0.35 -1.38
N HIS A 166 9.62 1.39 -0.87
CA HIS A 166 8.83 2.29 -1.69
C HIS A 166 8.61 3.66 -1.03
N VAL A 167 9.01 4.75 -1.69
CA VAL A 167 9.02 6.10 -1.11
C VAL A 167 7.61 6.63 -0.81
N GLN A 168 6.59 6.24 -1.58
CA GLN A 168 5.20 6.70 -1.34
C GLN A 168 4.64 6.24 0.02
N SER A 169 5.25 5.24 0.68
CA SER A 169 4.89 4.86 2.04
C SER A 169 5.20 5.95 3.08
N ALA A 170 6.08 6.90 2.74
CA ALA A 170 6.36 8.08 3.54
C ALA A 170 5.08 8.85 3.87
N LEU A 171 4.09 8.85 2.99
CA LEU A 171 2.84 9.58 3.20
C LEU A 171 2.05 8.96 4.37
N LEU A 172 1.90 7.64 4.40
CA LEU A 172 1.27 6.93 5.52
C LEU A 172 2.08 7.04 6.82
N ILE A 173 3.41 6.94 6.72
CA ILE A 173 4.31 7.08 7.88
C ILE A 173 4.23 8.50 8.47
N ALA A 174 4.17 9.54 7.62
CA ALA A 174 3.94 10.92 8.03
C ALA A 174 2.59 11.07 8.75
N THR A 175 1.49 10.49 8.24
CA THR A 175 0.18 10.53 8.93
C THR A 175 0.29 9.96 10.36
N PHE A 176 1.04 8.87 10.54
CA PHE A 176 1.29 8.25 11.85
C PHE A 176 2.09 9.18 12.78
N PHE A 177 3.18 9.79 12.29
CA PHE A 177 3.99 10.71 13.10
C PHE A 177 3.27 12.01 13.43
N ILE A 178 2.53 12.60 12.49
CA ILE A 178 1.64 13.76 12.73
C ILE A 178 0.64 13.41 13.85
N SER A 179 0.04 12.21 13.83
CA SER A 179 -0.87 11.78 14.89
C SER A 179 -0.23 11.75 16.29
N LYS A 180 1.09 11.51 16.35
CA LYS A 180 1.88 11.48 17.60
C LYS A 180 2.36 12.85 18.07
N VAL A 181 2.62 13.78 17.14
CA VAL A 181 2.91 15.19 17.45
C VAL A 181 1.65 15.88 17.99
N LEU A 182 0.47 15.56 17.44
CA LEU A 182 -0.82 16.12 17.86
C LEU A 182 -1.38 15.49 19.16
N ASP A 183 -0.88 14.32 19.57
CA ASP A 183 -1.23 13.67 20.84
C ASP A 183 -0.85 14.58 22.02
N LYS A 184 -1.82 14.87 22.92
CA LYS A 184 -1.61 15.73 24.09
C LYS A 184 -0.66 15.11 25.12
N ASN A 185 -0.52 13.78 25.12
CA ASN A 185 0.31 13.06 26.10
C ASN A 185 1.79 12.98 25.71
N THR A 186 2.16 13.38 24.49
CA THR A 186 3.55 13.35 24.02
C THR A 186 4.34 14.53 24.57
N LYS A 187 5.50 14.27 25.20
CA LYS A 187 6.41 15.31 25.74
C LYS A 187 6.89 16.27 24.64
N LEU A 188 7.02 17.56 24.95
CA LEU A 188 7.35 18.61 23.97
C LEU A 188 8.63 18.32 23.18
N TRP A 189 9.72 17.90 23.83
CA TRP A 189 10.98 17.58 23.15
C TRP A 189 10.85 16.43 22.14
N VAL A 190 9.99 15.44 22.42
CA VAL A 190 9.67 14.35 21.47
C VAL A 190 8.91 14.89 20.27
N LYS A 191 8.00 15.86 20.46
CA LYS A 191 7.32 16.55 19.35
C LYS A 191 8.31 17.28 18.45
N ILE A 192 9.25 18.02 19.03
CA ILE A 192 10.30 18.74 18.29
C ILE A 192 11.16 17.77 17.48
N ILE A 193 11.65 16.69 18.08
CA ILE A 193 12.45 15.67 17.37
C ILE A 193 11.65 15.02 16.24
N ILE A 194 10.40 14.62 16.47
CA ILE A 194 9.56 14.02 15.41
C ILE A 194 9.31 15.02 14.28
N SER A 195 9.02 16.29 14.59
CA SER A 195 8.84 17.34 13.57
C SER A 195 10.11 17.56 12.75
N LEU A 196 11.29 17.62 13.37
CA LEU A 196 12.57 17.74 12.67
C LEU A 196 12.83 16.53 11.75
N ILE A 197 12.60 15.31 12.23
CA ILE A 197 12.71 14.08 11.42
C ILE A 197 11.73 14.12 10.24
N CYS A 198 10.48 14.57 10.45
CA CYS A 198 9.49 14.69 9.38
C CYS A 198 9.90 15.74 8.34
N ILE A 199 10.43 16.89 8.77
CA ILE A 199 10.92 17.94 7.86
C ILE A 199 12.11 17.42 7.04
N ILE A 200 13.14 16.88 7.69
CA ILE A 200 14.33 16.35 7.01
C ILE A 200 13.94 15.21 6.04
N GLY A 201 13.09 14.29 6.48
CA GLY A 201 12.60 13.18 5.66
C GLY A 201 11.76 13.64 4.46
N PHE A 202 10.90 14.64 4.65
CA PHE A 202 10.08 15.21 3.58
C PHE A 202 10.92 16.01 2.58
N THR A 203 11.87 16.82 3.04
CA THR A 203 12.82 17.53 2.17
C THR A 203 13.69 16.54 1.38
N GLY A 204 14.20 15.48 2.02
CA GLY A 204 14.95 14.43 1.34
C GLY A 204 14.12 13.70 0.27
N ALA A 205 12.88 13.32 0.60
CA ALA A 205 11.97 12.70 -0.36
C ALA A 205 11.60 13.64 -1.52
N PHE A 206 11.37 14.93 -1.23
CA PHE A 206 11.09 15.94 -2.25
C PHE A 206 12.26 16.13 -3.21
N LEU A 207 13.49 16.25 -2.70
CA LEU A 207 14.69 16.36 -3.55
C LEU A 207 14.89 15.12 -4.43
N LEU A 208 14.67 13.91 -3.89
CA LEU A 208 14.74 12.67 -4.66
C LEU A 208 13.63 12.51 -5.71
N MET A 209 12.47 13.14 -5.50
CA MET A 209 11.33 13.08 -6.42
C MET A 209 11.20 14.31 -7.32
N GLN A 210 12.06 15.33 -7.17
CA GLN A 210 11.90 16.63 -7.84
C GLN A 210 11.84 16.48 -9.36
N GLU A 211 12.74 15.70 -9.96
CA GLU A 211 12.74 15.45 -11.42
C GLU A 211 11.43 14.79 -11.88
N HIS A 212 10.93 13.80 -11.15
CA HIS A 212 9.68 13.11 -11.50
C HIS A 212 8.45 14.02 -11.33
N ILE A 213 8.47 14.93 -10.35
CA ILE A 213 7.44 15.96 -10.15
C ILE A 213 7.50 17.00 -11.28
N VAL A 214 8.70 17.48 -11.64
CA VAL A 214 8.90 18.47 -12.72
C VAL A 214 8.50 17.88 -14.07
N ASN A 215 8.89 16.64 -14.38
CA ASN A 215 8.53 15.98 -15.64
C ASN A 215 7.01 15.78 -15.76
N LYS A 216 6.33 15.38 -14.68
CA LYS A 216 4.86 15.32 -14.66
C LYS A 216 4.21 16.70 -14.80
N LEU A 217 4.71 17.72 -14.11
CA LEU A 217 4.19 19.10 -14.23
C LEU A 217 4.38 19.67 -15.64
N GLY A 218 5.49 19.34 -16.31
CA GLY A 218 5.72 19.67 -17.72
C GLY A 218 4.64 19.09 -18.63
N ALA A 219 4.39 17.77 -18.54
CA ALA A 219 3.37 17.08 -19.32
C ALA A 219 1.94 17.69 -19.15
N TYR A 220 1.58 18.11 -17.93
CA TYR A 220 0.30 18.82 -17.70
C TYR A 220 0.27 20.23 -18.30
N SER A 221 1.40 20.94 -18.35
CA SER A 221 1.46 22.29 -18.94
C SER A 221 1.28 22.29 -20.46
N GLU A 222 1.57 21.15 -21.12
CA GLU A 222 1.42 20.94 -22.56
C GLU A 222 0.00 20.49 -22.96
N GLY A 223 -0.94 20.44 -22.00
CA GLY A 223 -2.37 20.27 -22.29
C GLY A 223 -2.81 18.83 -22.59
N THR A 224 -2.01 17.83 -22.25
CA THR A 224 -2.49 16.45 -22.22
C THR A 224 -3.38 16.24 -20.99
N GLU A 225 -4.69 16.22 -21.19
CA GLU A 225 -5.68 15.86 -20.16
C GLU A 225 -5.56 14.36 -19.82
N GLU A 226 -4.55 13.98 -19.03
CA GLU A 226 -4.54 12.65 -18.40
C GLU A 226 -5.74 12.54 -17.44
N ASP A 227 -6.68 11.66 -17.80
CA ASP A 227 -7.87 11.29 -17.03
C ASP A 227 -7.55 10.79 -15.60
N GLY A 228 -7.39 11.72 -14.64
CA GLY A 228 -7.34 11.38 -13.21
C GLY A 228 -6.26 12.02 -12.35
N ASN A 229 -5.80 13.22 -12.69
CA ASN A 229 -4.91 14.05 -11.86
C ASN A 229 -5.67 15.25 -11.22
N GLY A 230 -4.96 16.29 -10.77
CA GLY A 230 -5.55 17.60 -10.44
C GLY A 230 -6.66 17.64 -9.37
N PHE A 231 -7.59 18.59 -9.50
CA PHE A 231 -8.62 18.87 -8.47
C PHE A 231 -9.59 17.71 -8.21
N ILE A 232 -9.98 16.97 -9.25
CA ILE A 232 -10.81 15.77 -9.12
C ILE A 232 -10.12 14.72 -8.23
N SER A 233 -8.79 14.64 -8.28
CA SER A 233 -8.00 13.71 -7.47
C SER A 233 -7.95 14.09 -6.00
N MET A 234 -7.86 15.40 -5.71
CA MET A 234 -8.03 15.93 -4.36
C MET A 234 -9.41 15.60 -3.80
N ILE A 235 -10.48 15.72 -4.58
CA ILE A 235 -11.84 15.37 -4.14
C ILE A 235 -11.93 13.86 -3.87
N LYS A 236 -11.55 13.00 -4.81
CA LYS A 236 -11.57 11.53 -4.65
C LYS A 236 -10.83 11.08 -3.39
N THR A 237 -9.65 11.63 -3.14
CA THR A 237 -8.83 11.33 -1.95
C THR A 237 -9.44 11.94 -0.68
N GLY A 238 -9.91 13.18 -0.77
CA GLY A 238 -10.52 13.94 0.32
C GLY A 238 -11.80 13.28 0.86
N VAL A 239 -12.59 12.62 0.01
CA VAL A 239 -13.75 11.84 0.44
C VAL A 239 -13.34 10.77 1.47
N PHE A 240 -12.32 9.96 1.23
CA PHE A 240 -11.90 8.94 2.22
C PHE A 240 -11.44 9.54 3.55
N ILE A 241 -10.70 10.66 3.49
CA ILE A 241 -10.22 11.36 4.69
C ILE A 241 -11.38 11.98 5.48
N PHE A 242 -12.38 12.53 4.79
CA PHE A 242 -13.62 13.06 5.39
C PHE A 242 -14.49 11.95 6.00
N LEU A 243 -14.68 10.83 5.29
CA LEU A 243 -15.39 9.65 5.79
C LEU A 243 -14.70 9.07 7.04
N ALA A 244 -13.35 9.12 7.11
CA ALA A 244 -12.61 8.74 8.31
C ALA A 244 -12.92 9.66 9.51
N GLY A 245 -13.02 10.96 9.29
CA GLY A 245 -13.44 11.93 10.31
C GLY A 245 -14.83 11.66 10.84
N ILE A 246 -15.83 11.54 9.95
CA ILE A 246 -17.22 11.23 10.30
C ILE A 246 -17.30 9.90 11.05
N SER A 247 -16.76 8.83 10.46
CA SER A 247 -16.89 7.47 11.02
C SER A 247 -16.28 7.40 12.43
N THR A 248 -15.10 7.99 12.64
CA THR A 248 -14.41 7.92 13.94
C THR A 248 -14.88 8.96 14.96
N PHE A 249 -15.62 10.00 14.56
CA PHE A 249 -15.87 11.22 15.34
C PHE A 249 -14.58 11.85 15.89
N ARG A 250 -13.49 11.84 15.10
CA ARG A 250 -12.20 12.42 15.46
C ARG A 250 -11.68 13.29 14.34
N ILE A 251 -11.18 14.47 14.68
CA ILE A 251 -10.47 15.37 13.75
C ILE A 251 -9.06 14.86 13.42
N LEU A 252 -8.50 13.95 14.24
CA LEU A 252 -7.11 13.51 14.12
C LEU A 252 -6.81 12.74 12.81
N PRO A 253 -7.63 11.77 12.35
CA PRO A 253 -7.49 11.18 11.01
C PRO A 253 -7.55 12.23 9.90
N VAL A 254 -8.45 13.21 10.00
CA VAL A 254 -8.63 14.27 9.01
C VAL A 254 -7.35 15.09 8.86
N ILE A 255 -6.83 15.66 9.97
CA ILE A 255 -5.60 16.47 9.96
C ILE A 255 -4.42 15.63 9.47
N SER A 256 -4.30 14.38 9.92
CA SER A 256 -3.22 13.50 9.49
C SER A 256 -3.30 13.12 8.00
N GLY A 257 -4.49 13.17 7.40
CA GLY A 257 -4.74 12.85 6.00
C GLY A 257 -4.60 14.03 5.03
N ILE A 258 -4.52 15.28 5.51
CA ILE A 258 -4.34 16.47 4.64
C ILE A 258 -3.15 16.32 3.67
N PRO A 259 -1.96 15.82 4.07
CA PRO A 259 -0.85 15.61 3.14
C PRO A 259 -1.18 14.66 1.99
N LEU A 260 -1.99 13.61 2.21
CA LEU A 260 -2.44 12.72 1.15
C LEU A 260 -3.35 13.47 0.16
N VAL A 261 -4.30 14.27 0.66
CA VAL A 261 -5.19 15.07 -0.19
C VAL A 261 -4.41 16.05 -1.04
N LEU A 262 -3.48 16.80 -0.45
CA LEU A 262 -2.65 17.77 -1.18
C LEU A 262 -1.76 17.09 -2.23
N LEU A 263 -1.12 15.97 -1.89
CA LEU A 263 -0.22 15.27 -2.83
C LEU A 263 -0.95 14.49 -3.92
N SER A 264 -2.22 14.12 -3.72
CA SER A 264 -3.06 13.52 -4.78
C SER A 264 -3.32 14.46 -5.96
N TYR A 265 -3.15 15.77 -5.78
CA TYR A 265 -3.17 16.74 -6.87
C TYR A 265 -2.01 16.51 -7.87
N PHE A 266 -0.81 16.26 -7.35
CA PHE A 266 0.44 16.19 -8.11
C PHE A 266 0.82 14.78 -8.57
N LEU A 267 0.48 13.77 -7.77
CA LEU A 267 0.93 12.38 -7.98
C LEU A 267 -0.18 11.45 -8.53
N GLY A 268 -1.39 11.98 -8.76
CA GLY A 268 -2.54 11.26 -9.30
C GLY A 268 -3.43 10.58 -8.25
N SER A 269 -4.68 10.32 -8.64
CA SER A 269 -5.70 9.79 -7.71
C SER A 269 -5.60 8.31 -7.38
N GLU A 270 -5.02 7.46 -8.22
CA GLU A 270 -5.18 6.01 -8.06
C GLU A 270 -4.42 5.45 -6.85
N ARG A 271 -3.09 5.61 -6.85
CA ARG A 271 -2.22 5.10 -5.78
C ARG A 271 -2.50 5.84 -4.45
N ILE A 272 -2.64 7.16 -4.47
CA ILE A 272 -2.92 7.94 -3.24
C ILE A 272 -4.36 7.74 -2.74
N GLY A 273 -5.34 7.58 -3.62
CA GLY A 273 -6.71 7.20 -3.25
C GLY A 273 -6.76 5.86 -2.54
N MET A 274 -5.97 4.86 -3.01
CA MET A 274 -5.77 3.59 -2.30
C MET A 274 -5.14 3.81 -0.91
N LEU A 275 -4.10 4.64 -0.77
CA LEU A 275 -3.50 4.95 0.54
C LEU A 275 -4.51 5.61 1.49
N ALA A 276 -5.30 6.57 1.01
CA ALA A 276 -6.32 7.27 1.79
C ALA A 276 -7.49 6.35 2.19
N PHE A 277 -7.90 5.43 1.30
CA PHE A 277 -8.85 4.36 1.63
C PHE A 277 -8.29 3.44 2.73
N ILE A 278 -7.04 2.98 2.63
CA ILE A 278 -6.45 2.11 3.65
C ILE A 278 -6.29 2.85 4.98
N LEU A 279 -5.94 4.15 4.96
CA LEU A 279 -5.93 5.01 6.15
C LEU A 279 -7.33 5.12 6.77
N TYR A 280 -8.38 5.29 5.95
CA TYR A 280 -9.77 5.31 6.40
C TYR A 280 -10.14 4.00 7.12
N VAL A 281 -9.93 2.85 6.48
CA VAL A 281 -10.22 1.54 7.07
C VAL A 281 -9.45 1.34 8.38
N CYS A 282 -8.14 1.66 8.39
CA CYS A 282 -7.30 1.54 9.57
C CYS A 282 -7.78 2.45 10.71
N ALA A 283 -8.16 3.70 10.42
CA ALA A 283 -8.65 4.64 11.43
C ALA A 283 -9.95 4.15 12.09
N VAL A 284 -10.92 3.67 11.30
CA VAL A 284 -12.20 3.15 11.82
C VAL A 284 -11.96 1.94 12.72
N ILE A 285 -11.19 0.94 12.27
CA ILE A 285 -10.88 -0.24 13.08
C ILE A 285 -10.10 0.16 14.34
N TYR A 286 -9.09 1.04 14.22
CA TYR A 286 -8.25 1.43 15.35
C TYR A 286 -9.02 2.17 16.45
N TYR A 287 -9.90 3.12 16.08
CA TYR A 287 -10.65 3.92 17.06
C TYR A 287 -11.96 3.26 17.53
N LYS A 288 -12.73 2.62 16.64
CA LYS A 288 -14.05 2.04 16.98
C LYS A 288 -14.01 0.56 17.37
N LYS A 289 -12.92 -0.16 17.06
CA LYS A 289 -12.78 -1.63 17.24
C LYS A 289 -13.80 -2.49 16.47
N LYS A 290 -14.56 -1.87 15.56
CA LYS A 290 -15.54 -2.51 14.67
C LYS A 290 -15.73 -1.64 13.44
N ALA A 291 -16.13 -2.25 12.32
CA ALA A 291 -16.65 -1.51 11.18
C ALA A 291 -18.06 -0.96 11.51
N ASP A 292 -18.36 0.22 10.98
CA ASP A 292 -19.69 0.82 11.00
C ASP A 292 -20.37 0.70 9.63
N LEU A 293 -21.62 1.13 9.54
CA LEU A 293 -22.42 1.05 8.32
C LEU A 293 -21.74 1.73 7.13
N LEU A 294 -21.13 2.90 7.37
CA LEU A 294 -20.46 3.69 6.34
C LEU A 294 -19.25 2.94 5.77
N LEU A 295 -18.40 2.37 6.64
CA LEU A 295 -17.30 1.51 6.19
C LEU A 295 -17.82 0.27 5.45
N PHE A 296 -18.88 -0.39 5.94
CA PHE A 296 -19.45 -1.55 5.25
C PHE A 296 -19.94 -1.22 3.83
N LEU A 297 -20.63 -0.10 3.64
CA LEU A 297 -21.10 0.34 2.31
C LEU A 297 -19.93 0.60 1.35
N VAL A 298 -18.87 1.28 1.80
CA VAL A 298 -17.67 1.55 0.99
C VAL A 298 -16.92 0.24 0.65
N MET A 299 -16.77 -0.66 1.63
CA MET A 299 -16.14 -1.97 1.42
C MET A 299 -16.92 -2.85 0.43
N LEU A 300 -18.26 -2.78 0.45
CA LEU A 300 -19.14 -3.52 -0.45
C LEU A 300 -19.11 -2.93 -1.86
N TYR A 301 -19.13 -1.60 -2.02
CA TYR A 301 -18.93 -0.93 -3.31
C TYR A 301 -17.61 -1.38 -3.99
N PHE A 302 -16.49 -1.34 -3.26
CA PHE A 302 -15.21 -1.83 -3.79
C PHE A 302 -15.14 -3.34 -3.95
N THR A 303 -15.98 -4.13 -3.27
CA THR A 303 -16.11 -5.57 -3.55
C THR A 303 -16.83 -5.82 -4.87
N ILE A 304 -17.85 -5.03 -5.20
CA ILE A 304 -18.58 -5.13 -6.49
C ILE A 304 -17.71 -4.75 -7.69
N LYS A 305 -16.71 -3.87 -7.52
CA LYS A 305 -15.77 -3.51 -8.60
C LYS A 305 -14.75 -4.63 -8.91
N THR A 306 -14.45 -5.49 -7.94
CA THR A 306 -13.39 -6.52 -8.05
C THR A 306 -13.54 -7.50 -9.22
N PRO A 307 -14.72 -8.10 -9.49
CA PRO A 307 -14.86 -9.07 -10.58
C PRO A 307 -14.48 -8.52 -11.95
N SER A 308 -14.78 -7.24 -12.24
CA SER A 308 -14.38 -6.61 -13.50
C SER A 308 -12.85 -6.58 -13.66
N PHE A 309 -12.12 -6.16 -12.63
CA PHE A 309 -10.65 -6.14 -12.68
C PHE A 309 -10.04 -7.53 -12.87
N ILE A 310 -10.57 -8.55 -12.17
CA ILE A 310 -10.08 -9.93 -12.31
C ILE A 310 -10.43 -10.50 -13.69
N LEU A 311 -11.65 -10.28 -14.19
CA LEU A 311 -12.06 -10.73 -15.53
C LEU A 311 -11.23 -10.06 -16.63
N ASN A 312 -10.86 -8.78 -16.45
CA ASN A 312 -9.98 -8.10 -17.39
C ASN A 312 -8.60 -8.79 -17.48
N ILE A 313 -7.99 -9.13 -16.33
CA ILE A 313 -6.73 -9.91 -16.29
C ILE A 313 -6.91 -11.27 -16.97
N LEU A 314 -7.97 -12.00 -16.64
CA LEU A 314 -8.18 -13.37 -17.14
C LEU A 314 -8.47 -13.43 -18.65
N ASN A 315 -9.10 -12.39 -19.22
CA ASN A 315 -9.54 -12.38 -20.62
C ASN A 315 -8.56 -11.64 -21.56
N TYR A 316 -7.90 -10.58 -21.08
CA TYR A 316 -7.08 -9.68 -21.89
C TYR A 316 -5.64 -9.54 -21.40
N GLY A 317 -5.28 -10.17 -20.27
CA GLY A 317 -3.95 -10.08 -19.69
C GLY A 317 -3.60 -8.72 -19.08
N VAL A 318 -4.58 -7.83 -18.90
CA VAL A 318 -4.41 -6.48 -18.32
C VAL A 318 -5.56 -6.17 -17.35
N GLY A 319 -5.27 -5.58 -16.19
CA GLY A 319 -6.32 -5.22 -15.21
C GLY A 319 -7.14 -3.98 -15.58
N TYR A 320 -6.55 -3.07 -16.33
CA TYR A 320 -7.13 -1.80 -16.76
C TYR A 320 -7.32 -1.80 -18.28
N ILE A 321 -8.57 -1.68 -18.71
CA ILE A 321 -8.92 -1.52 -20.13
C ILE A 321 -9.31 -0.05 -20.29
N SER A 322 -8.56 0.70 -21.09
CA SER A 322 -9.04 1.95 -21.65
C SER A 322 -10.11 1.60 -22.69
N ASN A 323 -11.38 1.89 -22.36
CA ASN A 323 -12.41 1.97 -23.38
C ASN A 323 -12.07 3.22 -24.22
N SER A 324 -11.49 2.99 -25.40
CA SER A 324 -11.23 4.00 -26.44
C SER A 324 -12.53 4.44 -27.12
#